data_AF-A0A9D9UP03-F1
#
_entry.id   AF-A0A9D9UP03-F1
#
_cell.length_a   1.000
_cell.length_b   1.000
_cell.length_c   1.000
_cell.angle_alpha   90.00
_cell.angle_beta   90.00
_cell.angle_gamma   90.00
#
_symmetry.space_group_name_H-M   'P 1'
#
loop_
_entity.id
_entity.type
_entity.pdbx_description
1 polymer ?
#
loop_
_entity_poly.entity_id
_entity_poly.type
_entity_poly.pdbx_seq_one_letter_code
_entity_poly.pdbx_strand_id
1 'polypeptide(L)'
;MKSIVFTFTFFAIFNSCTIPIKKPLYTEATKNNKDYKISYLFEHDGCKVYRFFDLGNAVYFTSCNGETSYMADSITTIKNTTGIKNKNRNN
;
A
#
# COMPACT_ATOMS: atom_id res chain seq x y z
N MET A 1 -47.41 -16.96 -31.15
CA MET A 1 -46.14 -17.48 -30.60
C MET A 1 -44.95 -16.77 -31.27
N LYS A 2 -44.66 -15.50 -30.93
CA LYS A 2 -43.49 -14.77 -31.44
C LYS A 2 -42.87 -13.76 -30.46
N SER A 3 -43.31 -13.73 -29.19
CA SER A 3 -42.92 -12.66 -28.25
C SER A 3 -42.25 -13.14 -26.96
N ILE A 4 -41.99 -14.44 -26.81
CA ILE A 4 -41.41 -15.03 -25.58
C ILE A 4 -39.92 -15.36 -25.72
N VAL A 5 -39.37 -15.33 -26.94
CA VAL A 5 -37.96 -15.68 -27.18
C VAL A 5 -37.02 -14.46 -27.04
N PHE A 6 -37.56 -13.24 -26.94
CA PHE A 6 -36.73 -12.01 -26.94
C PHE A 6 -36.33 -11.51 -25.53
N THR A 7 -36.84 -12.09 -24.46
CA THR A 7 -36.58 -11.64 -23.07
C THR A 7 -35.56 -12.49 -22.31
N PHE A 8 -34.90 -13.46 -22.96
CA PHE A 8 -33.88 -14.29 -22.32
C PHE A 8 -32.43 -13.98 -22.75
N THR A 9 -32.24 -13.03 -23.68
CA THR A 9 -30.90 -12.66 -24.20
C THR A 9 -30.44 -11.28 -23.74
N PHE A 10 -30.93 -10.80 -22.59
CA PHE A 10 -30.51 -9.51 -22.00
C PHE A 10 -30.21 -9.59 -20.50
N PHE A 11 -29.71 -10.73 -20.02
CA PHE A 11 -29.26 -10.85 -18.62
C PHE A 11 -27.91 -11.55 -18.46
N ALA A 12 -27.12 -11.65 -19.53
CA ALA A 12 -25.86 -12.40 -19.54
C ALA A 12 -24.60 -11.51 -19.72
N ILE A 13 -24.65 -10.22 -19.37
CA ILE A 13 -23.49 -9.30 -19.55
C ILE A 13 -23.03 -8.60 -18.26
N PHE A 14 -23.47 -9.03 -17.07
CA PHE A 14 -22.98 -8.48 -15.79
C PHE A 14 -21.88 -9.31 -15.11
N ASN A 15 -21.12 -10.09 -15.87
CA ASN A 15 -19.93 -10.78 -15.36
C ASN A 15 -18.63 -10.05 -15.72
N SER A 16 -18.61 -8.70 -15.66
CA SER A 16 -17.36 -7.96 -15.86
C SER A 16 -16.73 -7.55 -14.52
N CYS A 17 -15.62 -8.21 -14.22
CA CYS A 17 -14.51 -7.75 -13.40
C CYS A 17 -14.75 -7.61 -11.89
N THR A 18 -14.71 -8.74 -11.18
CA THR A 18 -14.23 -8.73 -9.78
C THR A 18 -12.70 -8.56 -9.79
N ILE A 19 -12.21 -7.34 -10.05
CA ILE A 19 -10.79 -7.04 -9.80
C ILE A 19 -10.58 -7.25 -8.30
N PRO A 20 -9.69 -8.15 -7.86
CA PRO A 20 -9.39 -8.28 -6.44
C PRO A 20 -8.72 -6.99 -5.96
N ILE A 21 -9.49 -6.12 -5.32
CA ILE A 21 -8.97 -4.91 -4.69
C ILE A 21 -8.07 -5.37 -3.54
N LYS A 22 -6.75 -5.22 -3.70
CA LYS A 22 -5.78 -5.50 -2.64
C LYS A 22 -5.98 -4.49 -1.51
N LYS A 23 -6.54 -4.97 -0.39
CA LYS A 23 -6.78 -4.17 0.82
C LYS A 23 -5.56 -4.24 1.75
N PRO A 24 -5.24 -3.17 2.48
CA PRO A 24 -4.23 -3.23 3.52
C PRO A 24 -4.66 -4.16 4.65
N LEU A 25 -3.69 -4.71 5.37
CA LEU A 25 -3.94 -5.51 6.57
C LEU A 25 -4.46 -4.63 7.70
N TYR A 26 -3.89 -3.43 7.88
CA TYR A 26 -4.44 -2.41 8.75
C TYR A 26 -4.02 -1.00 8.29
N THR A 27 -4.76 -0.01 8.76
CA THR A 27 -4.44 1.41 8.55
C THR A 27 -4.53 2.13 9.88
N GLU A 28 -3.51 2.90 10.20
CA GLU A 28 -3.42 3.66 11.45
C GLU A 28 -3.05 5.12 11.19
N ALA A 29 -3.55 6.01 12.05
CA ALA A 29 -3.12 7.40 12.06
C ALA A 29 -1.71 7.48 12.67
N THR A 30 -0.87 8.35 12.14
CA THR A 30 0.46 8.52 12.74
C THR A 30 0.36 9.22 14.10
N LYS A 31 1.29 8.91 15.02
CA LYS A 31 1.30 9.50 16.37
C LYS A 31 1.55 11.01 16.35
N ASN A 32 2.32 11.50 15.38
CA ASN A 32 2.77 12.88 15.27
C ASN A 32 1.99 13.72 14.25
N ASN A 33 1.26 13.10 13.31
CA ASN A 33 0.40 13.81 12.37
C ASN A 33 -0.86 12.97 12.01
N LYS A 34 -2.01 13.35 12.58
CA LYS A 34 -3.26 12.60 12.41
C LYS A 34 -3.86 12.72 11.00
N ASP A 35 -3.45 13.73 10.24
CA ASP A 35 -3.92 13.94 8.87
C ASP A 35 -3.38 12.87 7.93
N TYR A 36 -2.22 12.29 8.29
CA TYR A 36 -1.64 11.18 7.57
C TYR A 36 -2.03 9.84 8.21
N LYS A 37 -2.49 8.94 7.34
CA LYS A 37 -2.76 7.54 7.68
C LYS A 37 -1.81 6.63 6.90
N ILE A 38 -1.12 5.77 7.63
CA ILE A 38 -0.23 4.77 7.05
C ILE A 38 -0.99 3.46 6.99
N SER A 39 -0.98 2.83 5.82
CA SER A 39 -1.55 1.52 5.58
C SER A 39 -0.44 0.49 5.50
N TYR A 40 -0.50 -0.54 6.34
CA TYR A 40 0.36 -1.70 6.24
C TYR A 40 -0.22 -2.68 5.21
N LEU A 41 0.58 -3.04 4.21
CA LEU A 41 0.10 -3.84 3.08
C LEU A 41 0.39 -5.33 3.27
N PHE A 42 1.66 -5.68 3.50
CA PHE A 42 2.14 -7.04 3.69
C PHE A 42 3.58 -7.03 4.21
N GLU A 43 4.06 -8.21 4.60
CA GLU A 43 5.46 -8.47 4.91
C GLU A 43 5.95 -9.67 4.10
N HIS A 44 7.18 -9.57 3.63
CA HIS A 44 7.86 -10.64 2.89
C HIS A 44 9.34 -10.62 3.31
N ASP A 45 9.87 -11.76 3.72
CA ASP A 45 11.26 -11.92 4.15
C ASP A 45 11.71 -10.89 5.23
N GLY A 46 10.82 -10.56 6.17
CA GLY A 46 11.10 -9.60 7.25
C GLY A 46 11.04 -8.12 6.84
N CYS A 47 10.76 -7.83 5.58
CA CYS A 47 10.53 -6.48 5.07
C CYS A 47 9.05 -6.14 5.07
N LYS A 48 8.67 -5.12 5.82
CA LYS A 48 7.29 -4.61 5.90
C LYS A 48 7.05 -3.55 4.85
N VAL A 49 5.96 -3.67 4.11
CA VAL A 49 5.57 -2.74 3.05
C VAL A 49 4.39 -1.89 3.50
N TYR A 50 4.53 -0.58 3.31
CA TYR A 50 3.54 0.41 3.71
C TYR A 50 3.17 1.31 2.55
N ARG A 51 2.02 1.97 2.71
CA ARG A 51 1.55 3.03 1.80
C ARG A 51 0.86 4.14 2.57
N PHE A 52 1.10 5.38 2.19
CA PHE A 52 0.24 6.52 2.53
C PHE A 52 -0.18 7.24 1.24
N PHE A 53 -1.16 8.14 1.36
CA PHE A 53 -1.59 8.98 0.26
C PHE A 53 -1.13 10.41 0.48
N ASP A 54 -0.52 10.99 -0.54
CA ASP A 54 -0.18 12.41 -0.59
C ASP A 54 -0.89 13.04 -1.79
N LEU A 55 -1.80 13.99 -1.52
CA LEU A 55 -2.66 14.61 -2.53
C LEU A 55 -3.35 13.61 -3.48
N GLY A 56 -3.75 12.45 -2.94
CA GLY A 56 -4.41 11.36 -3.69
C GLY A 56 -3.46 10.40 -4.39
N ASN A 57 -2.15 10.66 -4.41
CA ASN A 57 -1.13 9.79 -4.96
C ASN A 57 -0.66 8.77 -3.93
N ALA A 58 -0.51 7.51 -4.33
CA ALA A 58 -0.01 6.45 -3.47
C ALA A 58 1.52 6.52 -3.36
N VAL A 59 2.04 6.74 -2.16
CA VAL A 59 3.47 6.69 -1.86
C VAL A 59 3.78 5.41 -1.09
N TYR A 60 4.74 4.64 -1.59
CA TYR A 60 5.13 3.34 -1.03
C TYR A 60 6.51 3.42 -0.38
N PHE A 61 6.65 2.76 0.76
CA PHE A 61 7.94 2.61 1.42
C PHE A 61 8.03 1.26 2.12
N THR A 62 9.26 0.79 2.31
CA THR A 62 9.56 -0.46 2.98
C THR A 62 10.41 -0.21 4.22
N SER A 63 10.20 -1.04 5.24
CA SER A 63 11.02 -1.08 6.45
C SER A 63 11.56 -2.50 6.61
N CYS A 64 12.88 -2.65 6.48
CA CYS A 64 13.60 -3.92 6.62
C CYS A 64 14.61 -3.74 7.75
N ASN A 65 14.45 -4.43 8.89
CA ASN A 65 15.46 -4.53 9.96
C ASN A 65 16.23 -3.22 10.29
N GLY A 66 15.54 -2.08 10.43
CA GLY A 66 16.13 -0.78 10.80
C GLY A 66 16.55 0.11 9.61
N GLU A 67 16.38 -0.36 8.39
CA GLU A 67 16.50 0.43 7.17
C GLU A 67 15.11 0.76 6.63
N THR A 68 14.88 2.04 6.34
CA THR A 68 13.67 2.48 5.63
C THR A 68 14.07 2.92 4.22
N SER A 69 13.34 2.45 3.21
CA SER A 69 13.59 2.85 1.83
C SER A 69 12.30 3.24 1.12
N TYR A 70 12.40 4.24 0.26
CA TYR A 70 11.33 4.65 -0.63
C TYR A 70 11.91 4.92 -2.03
N MET A 71 11.13 4.66 -3.06
CA MET A 71 11.50 5.04 -4.43
C MET A 71 10.96 6.44 -4.68
N ALA A 72 11.86 7.38 -4.98
CA ALA A 72 11.47 8.74 -5.37
C ALA A 72 10.99 8.78 -6.82
N ASP A 73 11.63 8.01 -7.70
CA ASP A 73 11.35 7.89 -9.14
C ASP A 73 11.74 6.49 -9.65
N SER A 74 11.40 6.13 -10.89
CA SER A 74 11.66 4.79 -11.49
C SER A 74 13.14 4.36 -11.53
N ILE A 75 14.07 5.27 -11.25
CA ILE A 75 15.53 5.05 -11.36
C ILE A 75 16.24 5.21 -9.99
N THR A 76 15.62 5.91 -9.03
CA THR A 76 16.31 6.34 -7.80
C THR A 76 15.65 5.75 -6.56
N THR A 77 16.36 4.81 -5.92
CA THR A 77 16.01 4.28 -4.59
C THR A 77 16.77 5.06 -3.52
N ILE A 78 16.05 5.72 -2.60
CA ILE A 78 16.65 6.40 -1.45
C ILE A 78 16.56 5.46 -0.24
N LYS A 79 17.70 5.20 0.41
CA LYS A 79 17.81 4.36 1.60
C LYS A 79 18.22 5.22 2.79
N ASN A 80 17.37 5.25 3.83
CA ASN A 80 17.66 5.90 5.10
C ASN A 80 17.83 4.83 6.18
N THR A 81 19.08 4.63 6.63
CA THR A 81 19.41 3.73 7.74
C THR A 81 19.31 4.50 9.05
N THR A 82 18.27 4.25 9.86
CA THR A 82 18.22 4.75 11.23
C THR A 82 19.01 3.81 12.14
N GLY A 83 20.32 3.78 11.95
CA GLY A 83 21.22 3.21 12.96
C GLY A 83 21.30 4.20 14.12
N ILE A 84 20.67 3.89 15.25
CA ILE A 84 21.06 4.51 16.52
C ILE A 84 22.52 4.11 16.73
N LYS A 85 23.47 4.93 16.29
CA LYS A 85 24.83 4.85 16.82
C LYS A 85 24.69 5.19 18.30
N ASN A 86 24.73 4.17 19.15
CA ASN A 86 24.98 4.35 20.57
C ASN A 86 26.28 5.15 20.68
N LYS A 87 26.17 6.47 20.82
CA LYS A 87 27.28 7.35 21.16
C LYS A 87 27.60 7.01 22.61
N ASN A 88 28.52 6.07 22.82
CA ASN A 88 29.11 5.83 24.14
C ASN A 88 29.62 7.18 24.66
N ARG A 89 28.88 7.78 25.60
CA ARG A 89 29.36 8.91 26.39
C ARG A 89 30.26 8.32 27.46
N ASN A 90 31.54 8.16 27.13
CA ASN A 90 32.57 8.06 28.14
C ASN A 90 33.15 9.46 28.32
N ASN A 91 32.68 10.15 29.36
CA ASN A 91 33.46 11.17 30.08
C ASN A 91 32.99 11.20 31.52
#